data_AF-A0A2V8CC59-F1
#
_entry.id   AF-A0A2V8CC59-F1
#
_cell.length_a   1.000
_cell.length_b   1.000
_cell.length_c   1.000
_cell.angle_alpha   90.00
_cell.angle_beta   90.00
_cell.angle_gamma   90.00
#
_symmetry.space_group_name_H-M   'P 1'
#
loop_
_entity.id
_entity.type
_entity.pdbx_description
1 polymer ?
#
loop_
_entity_poly.entity_id
_entity_poly.type
_entity_poly.pdbx_seq_one_letter_code
_entity_poly.pdbx_strand_id
1 'polypeptide(L)'
;MPVRSKWQSLPTEQINPATLAIDKLAPADIVEGMLNEDRKMLDAVRREKERISVGIEIITQALRKNGRVIFVGAGTSGRLGVLESAEMPPTFGTSPDLVQAIMAGGRGAILRAREGVEDNYEEGARSINRLRPTKRDIVIGVSASGMTQFVRGALTRARRAGSKIIFVTCDPRTELQTFVDLTIAPAVGPEVIAGSTRLKAGTATKMVLNMLTTAAMIRIGKTYGNLMVDVQMGSEKLKDRARRIITIVTGLEYEDADKLLRRAHWNVKAAIVMQKSGAGYQKALARLRHAHDFVRDAIGEDVEERLKELLKVG
;
A
#
# COMPACT_ATOMS: atom_id res chain seq x y z
N MET A 1 31.79 12.80 29.90
CA MET A 1 30.44 13.08 29.34
C MET A 1 29.58 11.86 29.58
N PRO A 2 28.36 11.97 30.13
CA PRO A 2 27.52 10.80 30.31
C PRO A 2 27.23 10.18 28.94
N VAL A 3 27.45 8.88 28.81
CA VAL A 3 27.17 8.12 27.58
C VAL A 3 25.67 8.16 27.35
N ARG A 4 25.21 9.04 26.46
CA ARG A 4 23.79 9.08 26.06
C ARG A 4 23.56 7.99 25.03
N SER A 5 22.50 7.21 25.24
CA SER A 5 22.04 6.24 24.25
C SER A 5 21.72 6.95 22.94
N LYS A 6 22.27 6.48 21.81
CA LYS A 6 21.96 7.00 20.47
C LYS A 6 20.46 6.90 20.12
N TRP A 7 19.73 6.02 20.79
CA TRP A 7 18.30 5.82 20.59
C TRP A 7 17.47 6.94 21.25
N GLN A 8 17.97 7.54 22.33
CA GLN A 8 17.25 8.54 23.12
C GLN A 8 16.95 9.83 22.33
N SER A 9 17.73 10.12 21.28
CA SER A 9 17.51 11.28 20.42
C SER A 9 16.40 11.06 19.38
N LEU A 10 15.94 9.83 19.17
CA LEU A 10 14.89 9.52 18.18
C LEU A 10 13.53 10.05 18.62
N PRO A 11 12.70 10.62 17.73
CA PRO A 11 11.39 11.15 18.12
C PRO A 11 10.46 10.01 18.55
N THR A 12 10.67 8.81 17.99
CA THR A 12 9.93 7.59 18.29
C THR A 12 10.20 7.04 19.70
N GLU A 13 11.32 7.41 20.32
CA GLU A 13 11.72 6.97 21.66
C GLU A 13 11.45 8.04 22.74
N GLN A 14 10.91 9.20 22.35
CA GLN A 14 10.60 10.28 23.30
C GLN A 14 9.42 9.91 24.20
N ILE A 15 9.46 10.44 25.43
CA ILE A 15 8.36 10.36 26.38
C ILE A 15 7.26 11.34 25.94
N ASN A 16 6.02 10.88 25.91
CA ASN A 16 4.88 11.75 25.63
C ASN A 16 4.44 12.50 26.91
N PRO A 17 4.54 13.84 26.94
CA PRO A 17 4.11 14.62 28.11
C PRO A 17 2.60 14.54 28.38
N ALA A 18 1.78 14.21 27.37
CA ALA A 18 0.34 14.10 27.53
C ALA A 18 -0.11 12.81 28.21
N THR A 19 0.77 11.80 28.32
CA THR A 19 0.41 10.46 28.84
C THR A 19 1.34 9.97 29.95
N LEU A 20 1.98 10.89 30.69
CA LEU A 20 2.96 10.56 31.75
C LEU A 20 2.44 9.58 32.82
N ALA A 21 1.14 9.63 33.13
CA ALA A 21 0.50 8.80 34.15
C ALA A 21 -0.65 7.96 33.57
N ILE A 22 -0.54 7.55 32.31
CA ILE A 22 -1.59 6.79 31.61
C ILE A 22 -1.96 5.48 32.32
N ASP A 23 -1.04 4.90 33.09
CA ASP A 23 -1.23 3.71 33.91
C ASP A 23 -2.15 3.92 35.12
N LYS A 24 -2.41 5.17 35.52
CA LYS A 24 -3.27 5.54 36.65
C LYS A 24 -4.69 5.97 36.24
N LEU A 25 -4.92 6.09 34.94
CA LEU A 25 -6.19 6.58 34.40
C LEU A 25 -7.26 5.49 34.41
N ALA A 26 -8.53 5.89 34.50
CA ALA A 26 -9.64 4.96 34.28
C ALA A 26 -9.64 4.50 32.81
N PRO A 27 -10.21 3.32 32.49
CA PRO A 27 -10.21 2.80 31.12
C PRO A 27 -10.76 3.77 30.07
N ALA A 28 -11.80 4.55 30.40
CA ALA A 28 -12.36 5.56 29.48
C ALA A 28 -11.36 6.68 29.15
N ASP A 29 -10.63 7.17 30.17
CA ASP A 29 -9.62 8.22 30.00
C ASP A 29 -8.38 7.71 29.27
N ILE A 30 -8.01 6.43 29.46
CA ILE A 30 -6.95 5.78 28.66
C ILE A 30 -7.33 5.80 27.19
N VAL A 31 -8.57 5.39 26.85
CA VAL A 31 -9.06 5.37 25.47
C VAL A 31 -9.09 6.78 24.88
N GLU A 32 -9.60 7.77 25.62
CA GLU A 32 -9.64 9.17 25.16
C GLU A 32 -8.22 9.73 24.95
N GLY A 33 -7.27 9.41 25.84
CA GLY A 33 -5.86 9.75 25.67
C GLY A 33 -5.25 9.16 24.40
N MET A 34 -5.57 7.90 24.09
CA MET A 34 -5.13 7.25 22.85
C MET A 34 -5.74 7.90 21.60
N LEU A 35 -7.05 8.17 21.60
CA LEU A 35 -7.74 8.81 20.47
C LEU A 35 -7.19 10.22 20.21
N ASN A 36 -6.90 10.99 21.26
CA ASN A 36 -6.33 12.32 21.15
C ASN A 36 -4.93 12.31 20.53
N GLU A 37 -4.12 11.30 20.84
CA GLU A 37 -2.84 11.10 20.18
C GLU A 37 -3.03 10.67 18.72
N ASP A 38 -3.90 9.69 18.44
CA ASP A 38 -4.13 9.17 17.10
C ASP A 38 -4.64 10.25 16.13
N ARG A 39 -5.39 11.26 16.59
CA ARG A 39 -5.78 12.41 15.73
C ARG A 39 -4.57 13.11 15.10
N LYS A 40 -3.45 13.21 15.82
CA LYS A 40 -2.24 13.92 15.36
C LYS A 40 -1.57 13.23 14.18
N MET A 41 -1.75 11.91 14.02
CA MET A 41 -1.12 11.20 12.90
C MET A 41 -1.73 11.59 11.55
N LEU A 42 -3.02 11.99 11.49
CA LEU A 42 -3.65 12.43 10.25
C LEU A 42 -3.00 13.69 9.70
N ASP A 43 -2.71 14.66 10.58
CA ASP A 43 -2.03 15.88 10.19
C ASP A 43 -0.59 15.60 9.74
N ALA A 44 0.10 14.67 10.41
CA ALA A 44 1.44 14.23 10.00
C ALA A 44 1.44 13.61 8.60
N VAL A 45 0.47 12.74 8.29
CA VAL A 45 0.32 12.16 6.93
C VAL A 45 -0.08 13.24 5.92
N ARG A 46 -0.95 14.20 6.30
CA ARG A 46 -1.35 15.30 5.42
C ARG A 46 -0.17 16.17 4.99
N ARG A 47 0.77 16.45 5.90
CA ARG A 47 2.01 17.20 5.57
C ARG A 47 2.92 16.49 4.57
N GLU A 48 2.76 15.18 4.41
CA GLU A 48 3.52 14.38 3.45
C GLU A 48 2.81 14.20 2.10
N LYS A 49 1.66 14.86 1.87
CA LYS A 49 0.81 14.70 0.68
C LYS A 49 1.60 14.81 -0.64
N GLU A 50 2.45 15.82 -0.77
CA GLU A 50 3.24 16.07 -1.98
C GLU A 50 4.26 14.94 -2.20
N ARG A 51 4.94 14.49 -1.14
CA ARG A 51 5.89 13.37 -1.19
C ARG A 51 5.19 12.05 -1.51
N ILE A 52 4.02 11.81 -0.92
CA ILE A 52 3.19 10.62 -1.23
C ILE A 52 2.79 10.65 -2.71
N SER A 53 2.42 11.82 -3.24
CA SER A 53 2.06 11.99 -4.65
C SER A 53 3.23 11.68 -5.58
N VAL A 54 4.44 12.17 -5.27
CA VAL A 54 5.66 11.79 -6.01
C VAL A 54 5.92 10.27 -5.91
N GLY A 55 5.70 9.67 -4.74
CA GLY A 55 5.83 8.23 -4.55
C GLY A 55 4.87 7.43 -5.43
N ILE A 56 3.61 7.87 -5.55
CA ILE A 56 2.60 7.28 -6.43
C ILE A 56 3.07 7.32 -7.88
N GLU A 57 3.65 8.44 -8.33
CA GLU A 57 4.17 8.57 -9.70
C GLU A 57 5.34 7.62 -9.96
N ILE A 58 6.30 7.54 -9.03
CA ILE A 58 7.44 6.61 -9.13
C ILE A 58 6.95 5.16 -9.27
N ILE A 59 6.00 4.75 -8.42
CA ILE A 59 5.45 3.39 -8.45
C ILE A 59 4.69 3.14 -9.76
N THR A 60 3.82 4.08 -10.15
CA THR A 60 3.04 3.99 -11.39
C THR A 60 3.95 3.81 -12.61
N GLN A 61 5.02 4.59 -12.72
CA GLN A 61 5.97 4.49 -13.84
C GLN A 61 6.70 3.15 -13.88
N ALA A 62 7.06 2.59 -12.73
CA ALA A 62 7.68 1.27 -12.67
C ALA A 62 6.71 0.16 -13.06
N LEU A 63 5.48 0.19 -12.55
CA LEU A 63 4.44 -0.79 -12.89
C LEU A 63 4.13 -0.78 -14.40
N ARG A 64 4.06 0.40 -15.03
CA ARG A 64 3.90 0.53 -16.50
C ARG A 64 5.08 -0.03 -17.30
N LYS A 65 6.26 -0.14 -16.69
CA LYS A 65 7.47 -0.75 -17.28
C LYS A 65 7.64 -2.22 -16.87
N ASN A 66 6.56 -2.86 -16.40
CA ASN A 66 6.54 -4.24 -15.90
C ASN A 66 7.52 -4.49 -14.73
N GLY A 67 7.75 -3.47 -13.90
CA GLY A 67 8.46 -3.59 -12.65
C GLY A 67 7.59 -4.12 -11.52
N ARG A 68 8.22 -4.60 -10.45
CA ARG A 68 7.56 -5.01 -9.21
C ARG A 68 7.69 -3.95 -8.12
N VAL A 69 6.84 -4.04 -7.11
CA VAL A 69 6.98 -3.31 -5.85
C VAL A 69 7.42 -4.29 -4.76
N ILE A 70 8.49 -3.99 -4.05
CA ILE A 70 9.06 -4.86 -3.02
C ILE A 70 9.13 -4.09 -1.71
N PHE A 71 8.30 -4.45 -0.74
CA PHE A 71 8.39 -3.94 0.63
C PHE A 71 9.50 -4.62 1.40
N VAL A 72 10.21 -3.86 2.24
CA VAL A 72 11.19 -4.42 3.18
C VAL A 72 11.02 -3.79 4.54
N GLY A 73 10.90 -4.62 5.59
CA GLY A 73 10.77 -4.13 6.97
C GLY A 73 11.08 -5.19 8.03
N ALA A 74 11.07 -4.77 9.29
CA ALA A 74 11.15 -5.63 10.46
C ALA A 74 9.96 -5.38 11.39
N GLY A 75 9.66 -6.32 12.29
CA GLY A 75 8.59 -6.17 13.28
C GLY A 75 7.26 -5.72 12.66
N THR A 76 6.62 -4.71 13.26
CA THR A 76 5.36 -4.13 12.75
C THR A 76 5.50 -3.60 11.33
N SER A 77 6.59 -2.90 11.00
CA SER A 77 6.82 -2.35 9.66
C SER A 77 6.89 -3.44 8.57
N GLY A 78 7.55 -4.57 8.87
CA GLY A 78 7.57 -5.73 7.98
C GLY A 78 6.19 -6.36 7.81
N ARG A 79 5.41 -6.48 8.90
CA ARG A 79 4.04 -7.02 8.84
C ARG A 79 3.10 -6.14 8.03
N LEU A 80 3.23 -4.82 8.13
CA LEU A 80 2.46 -3.90 7.28
C LEU A 80 2.77 -4.11 5.80
N GLY A 81 4.05 -4.24 5.43
CA GLY A 81 4.42 -4.59 4.05
C GLY A 81 3.81 -5.92 3.59
N VAL A 82 3.81 -6.94 4.45
CA VAL A 82 3.17 -8.25 4.17
C VAL A 82 1.66 -8.09 3.96
N LEU A 83 0.98 -7.35 4.85
CA LEU A 83 -0.46 -7.07 4.74
C LEU A 83 -0.78 -6.41 3.40
N GLU A 84 -0.08 -5.34 3.05
CA GLU A 84 -0.29 -4.63 1.77
C GLU A 84 -0.10 -5.56 0.57
N SER A 85 0.99 -6.34 0.55
CA SER A 85 1.25 -7.26 -0.56
C SER A 85 0.17 -8.35 -0.71
N ALA A 86 -0.38 -8.84 0.41
CA ALA A 86 -1.41 -9.88 0.41
C ALA A 86 -2.78 -9.37 -0.08
N GLU A 87 -3.05 -8.07 0.05
CA GLU A 87 -4.31 -7.46 -0.38
C GLU A 87 -4.32 -7.09 -1.87
N MET A 88 -3.17 -7.07 -2.56
CA MET A 88 -3.11 -6.69 -3.97
C MET A 88 -3.84 -7.67 -4.91
N PRO A 89 -3.63 -9.00 -4.84
CA PRO A 89 -4.34 -9.95 -5.71
C PRO A 89 -5.88 -9.91 -5.57
N PRO A 90 -6.48 -10.00 -4.37
CA PRO A 90 -7.95 -10.01 -4.25
C PRO A 90 -8.60 -8.66 -4.58
N THR A 91 -7.87 -7.54 -4.43
CA THR A 91 -8.40 -6.19 -4.65
C THR A 91 -8.23 -5.72 -6.10
N PHE A 92 -7.07 -5.96 -6.71
CA PHE A 92 -6.70 -5.41 -8.02
C PHE A 92 -6.37 -6.47 -9.09
N GLY A 93 -6.62 -7.74 -8.79
CA GLY A 93 -6.48 -8.79 -9.80
C GLY A 93 -5.03 -9.13 -10.13
N THR A 94 -4.08 -8.64 -9.33
CA THR A 94 -2.66 -8.71 -9.65
C THR A 94 -2.09 -10.11 -9.39
N SER A 95 -1.02 -10.46 -10.10
CA SER A 95 -0.17 -11.59 -9.68
C SER A 95 0.39 -11.32 -8.28
N PRO A 96 0.49 -12.34 -7.40
CA PRO A 96 1.20 -12.23 -6.13
C PRO A 96 2.67 -11.77 -6.27
N ASP A 97 3.27 -11.96 -7.45
CA ASP A 97 4.65 -11.55 -7.71
C ASP A 97 4.80 -10.04 -8.01
N LEU A 98 3.71 -9.33 -8.32
CA LEU A 98 3.75 -7.92 -8.67
C LEU A 98 4.11 -7.04 -7.47
N VAL A 99 3.56 -7.38 -6.30
CA VAL A 99 3.80 -6.68 -5.04
C VAL A 99 4.18 -7.71 -3.99
N GLN A 100 5.39 -7.63 -3.48
CA GLN A 100 5.98 -8.61 -2.57
C GLN A 100 6.48 -7.93 -1.31
N ALA A 101 6.64 -8.70 -0.23
CA ALA A 101 7.19 -8.22 1.02
C ALA A 101 8.31 -9.12 1.55
N ILE A 102 9.36 -8.48 2.06
CA ILE A 102 10.47 -9.10 2.75
C ILE A 102 10.43 -8.63 4.19
N MET A 103 10.32 -9.58 5.11
CA MET A 103 10.30 -9.34 6.54
C MET A 103 11.55 -9.92 7.21
N ALA A 104 12.20 -9.14 8.07
CA ALA A 104 13.27 -9.64 8.94
C ALA A 104 12.78 -10.85 9.77
N GLY A 105 13.55 -11.92 9.79
CA GLY A 105 13.14 -13.20 10.42
C GLY A 105 12.19 -14.07 9.58
N GLY A 106 11.80 -13.63 8.38
CA GLY A 106 11.04 -14.42 7.40
C GLY A 106 9.60 -14.74 7.82
N ARG A 107 9.00 -15.77 7.21
CA ARG A 107 7.58 -16.13 7.41
C ARG A 107 7.23 -16.40 8.87
N GLY A 108 8.13 -17.01 9.64
CA GLY A 108 7.91 -17.27 11.07
C GLY A 108 7.75 -16.00 11.91
N ALA A 109 8.35 -14.89 11.46
CA ALA A 109 8.27 -13.60 12.16
C ALA A 109 6.91 -12.89 12.00
N ILE A 110 6.07 -13.34 11.04
CA ILE A 110 4.72 -12.81 10.82
C ILE A 110 3.87 -13.04 12.07
N LEU A 111 3.83 -14.26 12.57
CA LEU A 111 2.97 -14.66 13.71
C LEU A 111 3.65 -14.52 15.06
N ARG A 112 4.98 -14.55 15.13
CA ARG A 112 5.73 -14.47 16.39
C ARG A 112 6.87 -13.47 16.25
N ALA A 113 7.01 -12.56 17.20
CA ALA A 113 8.16 -11.66 17.20
C ALA A 113 9.46 -12.46 17.31
N ARG A 114 10.50 -11.99 16.61
CA ARG A 114 11.86 -12.49 16.72
C ARG A 114 12.75 -11.28 16.96
N GLU A 115 13.35 -11.19 18.13
CA GLU A 115 14.22 -10.08 18.50
C GLU A 115 15.61 -10.26 17.87
N GLY A 116 16.32 -9.15 17.65
CA GLY A 116 17.69 -9.12 17.09
C GLY A 116 17.81 -9.40 15.58
N VAL A 117 16.79 -9.94 14.92
CA VAL A 117 16.82 -10.15 13.45
C VAL A 117 16.83 -8.85 12.66
N GLU A 118 16.35 -7.77 13.27
CA GLU A 118 16.29 -6.43 12.68
C GLU A 118 17.65 -5.72 12.61
N ASP A 119 18.61 -6.18 13.41
CA ASP A 119 19.99 -5.68 13.45
C ASP A 119 20.89 -6.35 12.39
N ASN A 120 20.39 -7.37 11.68
CA ASN A 120 21.17 -8.12 10.71
C ASN A 120 21.16 -7.45 9.32
N TYR A 121 22.14 -6.57 9.09
CA TYR A 121 22.36 -5.89 7.81
C TYR A 121 22.54 -6.87 6.63
N GLU A 122 23.42 -7.87 6.80
CA GLU A 122 23.75 -8.82 5.73
C GLU A 122 22.54 -9.68 5.35
N GLU A 123 21.71 -10.09 6.31
CA GLU A 123 20.49 -10.83 5.98
C GLU A 123 19.48 -9.98 5.21
N GLY A 124 19.42 -8.66 5.46
CA GLY A 124 18.64 -7.74 4.63
C GLY A 124 19.10 -7.76 3.18
N ALA A 125 20.41 -7.61 2.96
CA ALA A 125 21.01 -7.63 1.63
C ALA A 125 20.80 -8.98 0.92
N ARG A 126 21.00 -10.10 1.63
CA ARG A 126 20.75 -11.46 1.09
C ARG A 126 19.28 -11.66 0.76
N SER A 127 18.37 -11.21 1.63
CA SER A 127 16.93 -11.40 1.46
C SER A 127 16.40 -10.78 0.19
N ILE A 128 16.75 -9.52 -0.07
CA ILE A 128 16.31 -8.87 -1.29
C ILE A 128 17.02 -9.43 -2.53
N ASN A 129 18.28 -9.83 -2.42
CA ASN A 129 19.00 -10.44 -3.53
C ASN A 129 18.34 -11.74 -4.03
N ARG A 130 17.67 -12.50 -3.17
CA ARG A 130 16.91 -13.70 -3.55
C ARG A 130 15.79 -13.39 -4.54
N LEU A 131 15.19 -12.19 -4.48
CA LEU A 131 14.18 -11.73 -5.43
C LEU A 131 14.76 -11.17 -6.73
N ARG A 132 16.10 -11.10 -6.85
CA ARG A 132 16.84 -10.59 -8.02
C ARG A 132 16.27 -9.24 -8.49
N PRO A 133 16.28 -8.20 -7.64
CA PRO A 133 15.73 -6.90 -8.00
C PRO A 133 16.49 -6.33 -9.21
N THR A 134 15.80 -5.53 -9.99
CA THR A 134 16.34 -4.88 -11.20
C THR A 134 16.03 -3.39 -11.18
N LYS A 135 16.59 -2.65 -12.14
CA LYS A 135 16.27 -1.23 -12.36
C LYS A 135 14.81 -0.92 -12.70
N ARG A 136 13.99 -1.93 -12.99
CA ARG A 136 12.55 -1.78 -13.22
C ARG A 136 11.76 -1.83 -11.91
N ASP A 137 12.31 -2.48 -10.89
CA ASP A 137 11.63 -2.68 -9.61
C ASP A 137 11.74 -1.44 -8.72
N ILE A 138 10.71 -1.22 -7.90
CA ILE A 138 10.70 -0.26 -6.79
C ILE A 138 10.86 -1.02 -5.48
N VAL A 139 11.74 -0.52 -4.62
CA VAL A 139 11.91 -1.05 -3.27
C VAL A 139 11.42 -0.02 -2.27
N ILE A 140 10.49 -0.42 -1.42
CA ILE A 140 9.91 0.43 -0.37
C ILE A 140 10.42 -0.07 0.98
N GLY A 141 11.41 0.63 1.53
CA GLY A 141 11.92 0.35 2.87
C GLY A 141 11.02 0.99 3.93
N VAL A 142 10.66 0.23 4.97
CA VAL A 142 9.78 0.69 6.04
C VAL A 142 10.46 0.51 7.39
N SER A 143 10.68 1.60 8.11
CA SER A 143 11.27 1.59 9.45
C SER A 143 10.83 2.85 10.21
N ALA A 144 10.03 2.67 11.27
CA ALA A 144 9.55 3.80 12.08
C ALA A 144 10.70 4.65 12.63
N SER A 145 11.77 4.01 13.13
CA SER A 145 12.94 4.68 13.71
C SER A 145 13.93 5.23 12.67
N GLY A 146 13.89 4.75 11.42
CA GLY A 146 14.85 5.16 10.39
C GLY A 146 16.23 4.50 10.51
N MET A 147 16.44 3.60 11.49
CA MET A 147 17.76 3.06 11.85
C MET A 147 17.91 1.54 11.67
N THR A 148 16.84 0.83 11.33
CA THR A 148 16.83 -0.64 11.23
C THR A 148 17.86 -1.18 10.23
N GLN A 149 18.85 -1.95 10.71
CA GLN A 149 19.98 -2.41 9.89
C GLN A 149 19.57 -3.38 8.78
N PHE A 150 18.64 -4.29 9.05
CA PHE A 150 18.07 -5.18 8.05
C PHE A 150 17.50 -4.41 6.84
N VAL A 151 16.78 -3.32 7.11
CA VAL A 151 16.23 -2.47 6.04
C VAL A 151 17.37 -1.77 5.30
N ARG A 152 18.34 -1.19 6.02
CA ARG A 152 19.52 -0.54 5.41
C ARG A 152 20.30 -1.48 4.48
N GLY A 153 20.51 -2.73 4.87
CA GLY A 153 21.20 -3.72 4.05
C GLY A 153 20.44 -4.08 2.77
N ALA A 154 19.12 -4.26 2.88
CA ALA A 154 18.28 -4.51 1.72
C ALA A 154 18.26 -3.31 0.75
N LEU A 155 18.10 -2.09 1.26
CA LEU A 155 18.11 -0.87 0.45
C LEU A 155 19.47 -0.69 -0.25
N THR A 156 20.57 -1.01 0.43
CA THR A 156 21.91 -0.97 -0.17
C THR A 156 22.05 -1.94 -1.35
N ARG A 157 21.56 -3.17 -1.19
CA ARG A 157 21.57 -4.15 -2.28
C ARG A 157 20.67 -3.74 -3.44
N ALA A 158 19.48 -3.19 -3.15
CA ALA A 158 18.54 -2.68 -4.14
C ALA A 158 19.14 -1.55 -4.99
N ARG A 159 19.80 -0.58 -4.34
CA ARG A 159 20.48 0.53 -5.01
C ARG A 159 21.55 0.03 -5.98
N ARG A 160 22.37 -0.94 -5.54
CA ARG A 160 23.38 -1.60 -6.40
C ARG A 160 22.77 -2.34 -7.59
N ALA A 161 21.52 -2.79 -7.48
CA ALA A 161 20.78 -3.41 -8.59
C ALA A 161 20.10 -2.39 -9.51
N GLY A 162 20.20 -1.09 -9.20
CA GLY A 162 19.61 0.01 -9.94
C GLY A 162 18.14 0.27 -9.64
N SER A 163 17.55 -0.40 -8.65
CA SER A 163 16.16 -0.18 -8.26
C SER A 163 15.99 1.22 -7.68
N LYS A 164 14.84 1.83 -7.95
CA LYS A 164 14.42 3.06 -7.29
C LYS A 164 13.94 2.74 -5.87
N ILE A 165 14.24 3.63 -4.93
CA ILE A 165 13.99 3.40 -3.50
C ILE A 165 13.10 4.50 -2.94
N ILE A 166 12.00 4.08 -2.32
CA ILE A 166 11.16 4.91 -1.45
C ILE A 166 11.41 4.46 0.00
N PHE A 167 11.60 5.39 0.91
CA PHE A 167 11.76 5.09 2.33
C PHE A 167 10.64 5.73 3.14
N VAL A 168 9.94 4.91 3.93
CA VAL A 168 8.86 5.33 4.82
C VAL A 168 9.33 5.20 6.26
N THR A 169 9.31 6.31 6.99
CA THR A 169 9.76 6.41 8.38
C THR A 169 8.91 7.39 9.19
N CYS A 170 9.06 7.41 10.51
CA CYS A 170 8.47 8.45 11.36
C CYS A 170 9.54 9.40 11.94
N ASP A 171 10.81 9.23 11.58
CA ASP A 171 11.86 10.20 11.89
C ASP A 171 12.21 11.08 10.67
N PRO A 172 11.79 12.35 10.63
CA PRO A 172 12.12 13.27 9.55
C PRO A 172 13.61 13.65 9.51
N ARG A 173 14.43 13.22 10.48
CA ARG A 173 15.87 13.48 10.55
C ARG A 173 16.70 12.29 10.10
N THR A 174 16.08 11.26 9.50
CA THR A 174 16.79 10.06 9.07
C THR A 174 17.94 10.38 8.11
N GLU A 175 19.10 9.77 8.37
CA GLU A 175 20.30 9.91 7.53
C GLU A 175 20.12 9.27 6.14
N LEU A 176 19.09 8.43 5.95
CA LEU A 176 18.84 7.75 4.68
C LEU A 176 18.28 8.69 3.60
N GLN A 177 17.92 9.93 3.93
CA GLN A 177 17.37 10.90 2.98
C GLN A 177 18.27 11.14 1.76
N THR A 178 19.59 11.11 1.94
CA THR A 178 20.56 11.30 0.86
C THR A 178 20.86 10.02 0.09
N PHE A 179 20.42 8.88 0.61
CA PHE A 179 20.68 7.55 0.04
C PHE A 179 19.55 7.06 -0.87
N VAL A 180 18.31 7.43 -0.57
CA VAL A 180 17.11 6.97 -1.28
C VAL A 180 16.59 8.00 -2.28
N ASP A 181 15.76 7.57 -3.23
CA ASP A 181 15.20 8.48 -4.24
C ASP A 181 14.05 9.34 -3.69
N LEU A 182 13.33 8.83 -2.68
CA LEU A 182 12.27 9.55 -1.99
C LEU A 182 12.16 9.10 -0.54
N THR A 183 12.09 10.05 0.39
CA THR A 183 11.71 9.79 1.78
C THR A 183 10.32 10.36 2.02
N ILE A 184 9.45 9.57 2.66
CA ILE A 184 8.14 9.96 3.20
C ILE A 184 8.22 9.78 4.71
N ALA A 185 8.12 10.87 5.46
CA ALA A 185 8.43 10.90 6.88
C ALA A 185 7.32 11.53 7.73
N PRO A 186 6.12 10.91 7.84
CA PRO A 186 5.06 11.43 8.72
C PRO A 186 5.54 11.47 10.17
N ALA A 187 5.89 12.67 10.64
CA ALA A 187 6.36 12.93 11.99
C ALA A 187 5.18 12.92 12.99
N VAL A 188 4.86 11.75 13.51
CA VAL A 188 3.70 11.52 14.41
C VAL A 188 3.94 11.91 15.88
N GLY A 189 5.19 12.25 16.22
CA GLY A 189 5.62 12.57 17.58
C GLY A 189 5.73 11.36 18.52
N PRO A 190 5.91 11.61 19.83
CA PRO A 190 5.98 10.57 20.86
C PRO A 190 4.72 9.69 20.89
N GLU A 191 4.89 8.40 21.16
CA GLU A 191 3.79 7.46 21.32
C GLU A 191 3.17 7.55 22.72
N VAL A 192 1.90 7.14 22.88
CA VAL A 192 1.22 7.10 24.21
C VAL A 192 1.99 6.26 25.23
N ILE A 193 2.65 5.20 24.75
CA ILE A 193 3.65 4.41 25.47
C ILE A 193 4.97 4.65 24.74
N ALA A 194 5.94 5.27 25.41
CA ALA A 194 7.23 5.63 24.81
C ALA A 194 7.87 4.41 24.10
N GLY A 195 8.34 4.60 22.86
CA GLY A 195 8.93 3.54 22.04
C GLY A 195 7.94 2.56 21.39
N SER A 196 6.65 2.58 21.74
CA SER A 196 5.65 1.65 21.18
C SER A 196 5.17 2.07 19.79
N THR A 197 6.08 2.08 18.81
CA THR A 197 5.82 2.53 17.43
C THR A 197 4.84 1.65 16.64
N ARG A 198 4.31 0.59 17.25
CA ARG A 198 3.22 -0.20 16.66
C ARG A 198 1.88 0.57 16.64
N LEU A 199 1.80 1.69 17.35
CA LEU A 199 0.61 2.53 17.51
C LEU A 199 0.55 3.59 16.40
N LYS A 200 0.70 4.89 16.71
CA LYS A 200 0.52 5.97 15.72
C LYS A 200 1.44 5.82 14.53
N ALA A 201 2.73 5.52 14.76
CA ALA A 201 3.70 5.35 13.69
C ALA A 201 3.31 4.19 12.76
N GLY A 202 2.83 3.08 13.32
CA GLY A 202 2.31 1.94 12.57
C GLY A 202 1.07 2.31 11.75
N THR A 203 0.11 3.01 12.34
CA THR A 203 -1.12 3.43 11.67
C THR A 203 -0.85 4.44 10.55
N ALA A 204 -0.02 5.46 10.80
CA ALA A 204 0.41 6.43 9.79
C ALA A 204 1.14 5.75 8.63
N THR A 205 2.03 4.81 8.95
CA THR A 205 2.72 3.99 7.94
C THR A 205 1.70 3.23 7.11
N LYS A 206 0.72 2.54 7.71
CA LYS A 206 -0.33 1.82 6.98
C LYS A 206 -1.06 2.75 6.01
N MET A 207 -1.47 3.94 6.46
CA MET A 207 -2.13 4.92 5.61
C MET A 207 -1.27 5.31 4.40
N VAL A 208 0.01 5.60 4.62
CA VAL A 208 0.95 5.93 3.54
C VAL A 208 1.07 4.78 2.55
N LEU A 209 1.27 3.54 3.03
CA LEU A 209 1.40 2.39 2.14
C LEU A 209 0.12 2.14 1.33
N ASN A 210 -1.06 2.25 1.96
CA ASN A 210 -2.34 2.14 1.27
C ASN A 210 -2.50 3.22 0.18
N MET A 211 -2.13 4.47 0.47
CA MET A 211 -2.20 5.55 -0.52
C MET A 211 -1.26 5.27 -1.69
N LEU A 212 -0.01 4.87 -1.42
CA LEU A 212 0.98 4.54 -2.45
C LEU A 212 0.50 3.41 -3.37
N THR A 213 0.05 2.29 -2.80
CA THR A 213 -0.37 1.11 -3.56
C THR A 213 -1.70 1.33 -4.28
N THR A 214 -2.72 1.80 -3.57
CA THR A 214 -4.07 2.00 -4.12
C THR A 214 -4.06 3.03 -5.23
N ALA A 215 -3.44 4.19 -5.01
CA ALA A 215 -3.41 5.23 -6.03
C ALA A 215 -2.56 4.82 -7.25
N ALA A 216 -1.46 4.07 -7.06
CA ALA A 216 -0.72 3.53 -8.20
C ALA A 216 -1.56 2.54 -9.01
N MET A 217 -2.35 1.67 -8.36
CA MET A 217 -3.26 0.74 -9.03
C MET A 217 -4.36 1.48 -9.81
N ILE A 218 -4.94 2.54 -9.23
CA ILE A 218 -5.88 3.44 -9.94
C ILE A 218 -5.21 4.02 -11.19
N ARG A 219 -3.96 4.49 -11.07
CA ARG A 219 -3.18 5.13 -12.15
C ARG A 219 -2.68 4.16 -13.24
N ILE A 220 -2.95 2.86 -13.10
CA ILE A 220 -2.73 1.84 -14.14
C ILE A 220 -4.03 1.12 -14.54
N GLY A 221 -5.18 1.75 -14.30
CA GLY A 221 -6.47 1.31 -14.83
C GLY A 221 -7.14 0.17 -14.05
N LYS A 222 -6.72 -0.12 -12.80
CA LYS A 222 -7.34 -1.19 -11.99
C LYS A 222 -8.75 -0.86 -11.46
N THR A 223 -9.20 0.38 -11.62
CA THR A 223 -10.53 0.83 -11.22
C THR A 223 -11.27 1.50 -12.39
N TYR A 224 -12.59 1.65 -12.25
CA TYR A 224 -13.42 2.47 -13.11
C TYR A 224 -14.32 3.32 -12.22
N GLY A 225 -14.11 4.63 -12.19
CA GLY A 225 -14.57 5.45 -11.07
C GLY A 225 -14.01 4.90 -9.75
N ASN A 226 -14.89 4.70 -8.76
CA ASN A 226 -14.55 4.06 -7.49
C ASN A 226 -14.87 2.55 -7.45
N LEU A 227 -15.16 1.93 -8.61
CA LEU A 227 -15.51 0.51 -8.69
C LEU A 227 -14.27 -0.37 -8.92
N MET A 228 -14.22 -1.48 -8.18
CA MET A 228 -13.18 -2.50 -8.26
C MET A 228 -13.42 -3.44 -9.45
N VAL A 229 -13.06 -2.99 -10.65
CA VAL A 229 -13.35 -3.70 -11.92
C VAL A 229 -12.32 -4.77 -12.30
N ASP A 230 -11.26 -4.94 -11.50
CA ASP A 230 -10.23 -5.96 -11.71
C ASP A 230 -10.18 -6.95 -10.53
N VAL A 231 -11.36 -7.39 -10.08
CA VAL A 231 -11.52 -8.27 -8.90
C VAL A 231 -11.31 -9.75 -9.27
N GLN A 232 -10.63 -10.52 -8.41
CA GLN A 232 -10.52 -11.98 -8.58
C GLN A 232 -11.75 -12.70 -8.03
N MET A 233 -12.26 -13.69 -8.77
CA MET A 233 -13.46 -14.45 -8.40
C MET A 233 -13.17 -15.61 -7.43
N GLY A 234 -12.51 -15.32 -6.31
CA GLY A 234 -12.11 -16.32 -5.31
C GLY A 234 -13.19 -16.72 -4.30
N SER A 235 -14.36 -16.07 -4.32
CA SER A 235 -15.48 -16.38 -3.42
C SER A 235 -16.82 -15.97 -4.02
N GLU A 236 -17.93 -16.51 -3.50
CA GLU A 236 -19.28 -16.12 -3.92
C GLU A 236 -19.56 -14.64 -3.67
N LYS A 237 -19.04 -14.06 -2.58
CA LYS A 237 -19.11 -12.62 -2.32
C LYS A 237 -18.48 -11.79 -3.46
N LEU A 238 -17.35 -12.26 -4.02
CA LEU A 238 -16.66 -11.53 -5.09
C LEU A 238 -17.35 -11.72 -6.44
N LYS A 239 -17.95 -12.89 -6.70
CA LYS A 239 -18.83 -13.10 -7.87
C LYS A 239 -20.07 -12.23 -7.82
N ASP A 240 -20.73 -12.13 -6.67
CA ASP A 240 -21.87 -11.23 -6.47
C ASP A 240 -21.47 -9.76 -6.70
N ARG A 241 -20.34 -9.32 -6.12
CA ARG A 241 -19.79 -7.99 -6.38
C ARG A 241 -19.59 -7.73 -7.87
N ALA A 242 -19.06 -8.69 -8.61
CA ALA A 242 -18.85 -8.57 -10.05
C ALA A 242 -20.17 -8.32 -10.80
N ARG A 243 -21.21 -9.10 -10.49
CA ARG A 243 -22.55 -8.93 -11.08
C ARG A 243 -23.13 -7.55 -10.77
N ARG A 244 -23.04 -7.13 -9.50
CA ARG A 244 -23.47 -5.79 -9.07
C ARG A 244 -22.73 -4.67 -9.81
N ILE A 245 -21.43 -4.81 -10.02
CA ILE A 245 -20.65 -3.83 -10.79
C ILE A 245 -21.16 -3.76 -12.23
N ILE A 246 -21.43 -4.89 -12.88
CA ILE A 246 -21.99 -4.91 -14.23
C ILE A 246 -23.35 -4.23 -14.26
N THR A 247 -24.28 -4.59 -13.37
CA THR A 247 -25.59 -3.92 -13.26
C THR A 247 -25.45 -2.40 -13.04
N ILE A 248 -24.55 -1.98 -12.14
CA ILE A 248 -24.27 -0.56 -11.89
C ILE A 248 -23.77 0.13 -13.15
N VAL A 249 -22.85 -0.47 -13.91
CA VAL A 249 -22.21 0.20 -15.05
C VAL A 249 -23.08 0.17 -16.31
N THR A 250 -23.80 -0.93 -16.54
CA THR A 250 -24.48 -1.19 -17.81
C THR A 250 -25.99 -1.07 -17.73
N GLY A 251 -26.59 -1.12 -16.54
CA GLY A 251 -28.04 -1.16 -16.36
C GLY A 251 -28.69 -2.47 -16.72
N LEU A 252 -27.90 -3.54 -16.85
CA LEU A 252 -28.45 -4.88 -17.03
C LEU A 252 -29.04 -5.40 -15.73
N GLU A 253 -30.12 -6.16 -15.87
CA GLU A 253 -30.66 -6.98 -14.80
C GLU A 253 -29.61 -8.01 -14.31
N TYR A 254 -29.75 -8.44 -13.06
CA TYR A 254 -28.75 -9.27 -12.38
C TYR A 254 -28.46 -10.59 -13.12
N GLU A 255 -29.48 -11.22 -13.69
CA GLU A 255 -29.32 -12.47 -14.44
C GLU A 255 -28.56 -12.26 -15.76
N ASP A 256 -28.83 -11.17 -16.46
CA ASP A 256 -28.14 -10.85 -17.71
C ASP A 256 -26.70 -10.39 -17.46
N ALA A 257 -26.44 -9.75 -16.31
CA ALA A 257 -25.10 -9.49 -15.82
C ALA A 257 -24.31 -10.79 -15.59
N ASP A 258 -24.91 -11.83 -14.99
CA ASP A 258 -24.26 -13.15 -14.82
C ASP A 258 -23.95 -13.81 -16.17
N LYS A 259 -24.91 -13.81 -17.11
CA LYS A 259 -24.72 -14.36 -18.46
C LYS A 259 -23.58 -13.64 -19.20
N LEU A 260 -23.53 -12.31 -19.11
CA LEU A 260 -22.47 -11.49 -19.71
C LEU A 260 -21.10 -11.81 -19.08
N LEU A 261 -21.01 -11.91 -17.75
CA LEU A 261 -19.78 -12.25 -17.05
C LEU A 261 -19.27 -13.63 -17.45
N ARG A 262 -20.14 -14.64 -17.59
CA ARG A 262 -19.74 -15.98 -18.08
C ARG A 262 -19.17 -15.91 -19.49
N ARG A 263 -19.80 -15.15 -20.40
CA ARG A 263 -19.29 -14.91 -21.77
C ARG A 263 -17.96 -14.16 -21.78
N ALA A 264 -17.71 -13.32 -20.78
CA ALA A 264 -16.46 -12.60 -20.59
C ALA A 264 -15.43 -13.38 -19.78
N HIS A 265 -15.64 -14.67 -19.51
CA HIS A 265 -14.77 -15.50 -18.68
C HIS A 265 -14.49 -14.88 -17.30
N TRP A 266 -15.51 -14.27 -16.70
CA TRP A 266 -15.46 -13.57 -15.42
C TRP A 266 -14.52 -12.35 -15.39
N ASN A 267 -14.08 -11.85 -16.54
CA ASN A 267 -13.35 -10.59 -16.63
C ASN A 267 -14.33 -9.41 -16.67
N VAL A 268 -14.42 -8.68 -15.56
CA VAL A 268 -15.38 -7.57 -15.38
C VAL A 268 -15.10 -6.42 -16.36
N LYS A 269 -13.83 -6.02 -16.56
CA LYS A 269 -13.47 -4.99 -17.55
C LYS A 269 -13.94 -5.37 -18.95
N ALA A 270 -13.66 -6.60 -19.37
CA ALA A 270 -14.04 -7.11 -20.68
C ALA A 270 -15.57 -7.17 -20.83
N ALA A 271 -16.29 -7.61 -19.80
CA ALA A 271 -17.76 -7.61 -19.78
C ALA A 271 -18.33 -6.20 -20.00
N ILE A 272 -17.81 -5.20 -19.28
CA ILE A 272 -18.21 -3.79 -19.46
C ILE A 272 -18.00 -3.36 -20.91
N VAL A 273 -16.81 -3.59 -21.47
CA VAL A 273 -16.48 -3.19 -22.84
C VAL A 273 -17.34 -3.94 -23.86
N MET A 274 -17.57 -5.23 -23.68
CA MET A 274 -18.45 -6.04 -24.54
C MET A 274 -19.85 -5.44 -24.59
N GLN A 275 -20.43 -5.11 -23.44
CA GLN A 275 -21.78 -4.57 -23.35
C GLN A 275 -21.88 -3.16 -23.94
N LYS A 276 -20.93 -2.28 -23.62
CA LYS A 276 -20.96 -0.88 -24.04
C LYS A 276 -20.60 -0.67 -25.51
N SER A 277 -19.82 -1.58 -26.11
CA SER A 277 -19.40 -1.47 -27.51
C SER A 277 -20.07 -2.45 -28.47
N GLY A 278 -20.86 -3.39 -27.97
CA GLY A 278 -21.39 -4.51 -28.75
C GLY A 278 -20.31 -5.49 -29.26
N ALA A 279 -19.06 -5.36 -28.80
CA ALA A 279 -17.95 -6.18 -29.26
C ALA A 279 -17.95 -7.58 -28.64
N GLY A 280 -17.43 -8.57 -29.37
CA GLY A 280 -17.07 -9.87 -28.82
C GLY A 280 -15.86 -9.79 -27.87
N TYR A 281 -15.67 -10.81 -27.04
CA TYR A 281 -14.65 -10.86 -25.99
C TYR A 281 -13.23 -10.51 -26.46
N GLN A 282 -12.77 -11.09 -27.58
CA GLN A 282 -11.41 -10.83 -28.09
C GLN A 282 -11.21 -9.37 -28.52
N LYS A 283 -12.23 -8.77 -29.13
CA LYS A 283 -12.19 -7.35 -29.54
C LYS A 283 -12.29 -6.42 -28.33
N ALA A 284 -13.04 -6.80 -27.29
CA ALA A 284 -13.06 -6.08 -26.02
C ALA A 284 -11.69 -6.08 -25.33
N LEU A 285 -11.00 -7.23 -25.28
CA LEU A 285 -9.63 -7.30 -24.76
C LEU A 285 -8.65 -6.48 -25.60
N ALA A 286 -8.79 -6.47 -26.93
CA ALA A 286 -7.96 -5.63 -27.79
C ALA A 286 -8.16 -4.13 -27.49
N ARG A 287 -9.42 -3.69 -27.31
CA ARG A 287 -9.72 -2.30 -26.92
C ARG A 287 -9.10 -1.95 -25.57
N LEU A 288 -9.22 -2.81 -24.56
CA LEU A 288 -8.59 -2.59 -23.26
C LEU A 288 -7.08 -2.45 -23.38
N ARG A 289 -6.41 -3.32 -24.15
CA ARG A 289 -4.96 -3.20 -24.39
C ARG A 289 -4.56 -1.89 -25.04
N HIS A 290 -5.31 -1.44 -26.06
CA HIS A 290 -5.08 -0.13 -26.71
C HIS A 290 -5.30 1.04 -25.75
N ALA A 291 -6.25 0.91 -24.83
CA ALA A 291 -6.57 1.87 -23.78
C ALA A 291 -5.70 1.72 -22.52
N HIS A 292 -4.59 0.99 -22.58
CA HIS A 292 -3.73 0.72 -21.41
C HIS A 292 -4.51 0.24 -20.17
N ASP A 293 -5.50 -0.62 -20.40
CA ASP A 293 -6.35 -1.26 -19.40
C ASP A 293 -7.33 -0.32 -18.66
N PHE A 294 -7.45 0.93 -19.11
CA PHE A 294 -8.46 1.88 -18.62
C PHE A 294 -9.80 1.63 -19.31
N VAL A 295 -10.81 1.25 -18.51
CA VAL A 295 -12.18 1.00 -19.00
C VAL A 295 -12.78 2.25 -19.63
N ARG A 296 -12.60 3.42 -18.97
CA ARG A 296 -13.07 4.74 -19.43
C ARG A 296 -12.63 5.00 -20.88
N ASP A 297 -11.35 4.84 -21.14
CA ASP A 297 -10.76 5.12 -22.46
C ASP A 297 -11.14 4.05 -23.49
N ALA A 298 -11.34 2.80 -23.07
CA ALA A 298 -11.73 1.68 -23.95
C ALA A 298 -13.17 1.80 -24.50
N ILE A 299 -14.05 2.49 -23.77
CA ILE A 299 -15.47 2.69 -24.16
C ILE A 299 -15.81 4.14 -24.50
N GLY A 300 -15.00 5.12 -24.09
CA GLY A 300 -15.25 6.55 -24.32
C GLY A 300 -16.37 7.13 -23.44
N GLU A 301 -16.65 6.51 -22.28
CA GLU A 301 -17.71 6.92 -21.35
C GLU A 301 -17.17 7.02 -19.92
N ASP A 302 -17.80 7.87 -19.10
CA ASP A 302 -17.57 7.94 -17.65
C ASP A 302 -18.72 7.26 -16.87
N VAL A 303 -18.40 6.69 -15.71
CA VAL A 303 -19.38 6.08 -14.80
C VAL A 303 -19.86 7.06 -13.73
N GLU A 304 -19.14 8.17 -13.54
CA GLU A 304 -19.37 9.09 -12.42
C GLU A 304 -20.82 9.58 -12.34
N GLU A 305 -21.38 10.07 -13.44
CA GLU A 305 -22.77 10.57 -13.47
C GLU A 305 -23.78 9.48 -13.09
N ARG A 306 -23.59 8.27 -13.58
CA ARG A 306 -24.44 7.13 -13.22
C ARG A 306 -24.31 6.74 -11.74
N LEU A 307 -23.11 6.86 -11.15
CA LEU A 307 -22.91 6.63 -9.72
C LEU A 307 -23.59 7.70 -8.88
N LYS A 308 -23.52 8.97 -9.31
CA LYS A 308 -24.21 10.10 -8.68
C LYS A 308 -25.73 9.90 -8.69
N GLU A 309 -26.30 9.54 -9.84
CA GLU A 309 -27.72 9.23 -10.01
C GLU A 309 -28.18 8.12 -9.04
N LEU A 310 -27.44 7.01 -8.97
CA LEU A 310 -27.76 5.88 -8.08
C LEU A 310 -27.71 6.25 -6.59
N LEU A 311 -26.82 7.16 -6.21
CA LEU A 311 -26.66 7.63 -4.84
C LEU A 311 -27.57 8.83 -4.51
N LYS A 312 -28.24 9.42 -5.51
CA LYS A 312 -28.98 10.68 -5.39
C LYS A 312 -28.10 11.82 -4.85
N VAL A 313 -26.82 11.82 -5.19
CA VAL A 313 -25.86 12.86 -4.79
C VAL A 313 -25.57 13.73 -6.01
N GLY A 314 -25.78 15.04 -5.88
CA GLY A 314 -25.44 16.06 -6.89
C GLY A 314 -24.14 16.76 -6.56
#